data_AF-A0A160DVL8-F1
#
_entry.id   AF-A0A160DVL8-F1
#
_cell.length_a   1.000
_cell.length_b   1.000
_cell.length_c   1.000
_cell.angle_alpha   90.00
_cell.angle_beta   90.00
_cell.angle_gamma   90.00
#
_symmetry.space_group_name_H-M   'P 1'
#
loop_
_entity.id
_entity.type
_entity.pdbx_description
1 polymer ?
#
loop_
_entity_poly.entity_id
_entity_poly.type
_entity_poly.pdbx_seq_one_letter_code
_entity_poly.pdbx_strand_id
1 'polypeptide(L)'
;MTVALYTHRACLEHDPGSGHPESPARLAAVLEALAADRFALLDRIEAPRASREQLARVHRQSLIADVLDGDQGNPFRRLDPDTAMSAGSAEAALRAAGAVCAAVDMVIDGQHQRAFCAVRPPGHHATTQTAMGFCLFNNVAVGAAHAIAAHGLRRVAIVDFDVHHGNGTQDIFWTDPNVLYASTHQWPLYPHTGASRETGAGNIFNVPLAPGADSAAFRAAFEDTLLPAIDRFAPELLLISAGFDAHRLDPLANLRLDETDFRWVTERLVGLAERHAEGRVVSSLEGGYSLTALRLSAAAHVAALLD
;
A
#
# COMPACT_ATOMS: atom_id res chain seq x y z
N MET A 1 17.38 4.05 -15.25
CA MET A 1 15.92 3.82 -15.25
C MET A 1 15.30 4.93 -14.42
N THR A 2 14.18 5.51 -14.83
CA THR A 2 13.46 6.54 -14.04
C THR A 2 12.29 5.87 -13.32
N VAL A 3 12.13 6.15 -12.03
CA VAL A 3 10.98 5.71 -11.23
C VAL A 3 10.01 6.89 -11.15
N ALA A 4 8.74 6.62 -11.42
CA ALA A 4 7.69 7.62 -11.24
C ALA A 4 7.36 7.78 -9.74
N LEU A 5 7.29 9.03 -9.27
CA LEU A 5 6.85 9.38 -7.91
C LEU A 5 5.52 10.13 -8.02
N TYR A 6 4.42 9.45 -7.66
CA TYR A 6 3.10 10.05 -7.61
C TYR A 6 2.83 10.64 -6.23
N THR A 7 2.38 11.89 -6.19
CA THR A 7 1.88 12.52 -4.97
C THR A 7 0.94 13.69 -5.31
N HIS A 8 0.24 14.22 -4.32
CA HIS A 8 -0.62 15.39 -4.50
C HIS A 8 -0.75 16.20 -3.21
N ARG A 9 -0.85 17.53 -3.33
CA ARG A 9 -0.99 18.44 -2.18
C ARG A 9 -2.20 18.08 -1.29
N ALA A 10 -3.33 17.73 -1.90
CA ALA A 10 -4.53 17.33 -1.16
C ALA A 10 -4.32 16.15 -0.20
N CYS A 11 -3.33 15.27 -0.45
CA CYS A 11 -2.98 14.19 0.49
C CYS A 11 -2.45 14.74 1.84
N LEU A 12 -1.97 15.99 1.88
CA LEU A 12 -1.57 16.71 3.11
C LEU A 12 -2.77 17.38 3.80
N GLU A 13 -3.91 17.51 3.11
CA GLU A 13 -5.12 18.16 3.62
C GLU A 13 -6.06 17.16 4.34
N HIS A 14 -5.77 15.86 4.25
CA HIS A 14 -6.36 14.84 5.11
C HIS A 14 -5.81 14.94 6.55
N ASP A 15 -6.67 15.40 7.47
CA ASP A 15 -6.35 15.66 8.87
C ASP A 15 -7.29 14.87 9.81
N PRO A 16 -6.86 13.70 10.32
CA PRO A 16 -7.65 12.91 11.27
C PRO A 16 -7.58 13.45 12.72
N GLY A 17 -7.04 14.65 12.93
CA GLY A 17 -7.10 15.39 14.19
C GLY A 17 -5.81 15.35 15.00
N SER A 18 -5.74 16.23 16.00
CA SER A 18 -4.55 16.39 16.84
C SER A 18 -4.17 15.11 17.57
N GLY A 19 -2.88 14.75 17.52
CA GLY A 19 -2.32 13.57 18.17
C GLY A 19 -2.58 12.25 17.43
N HIS A 20 -3.28 12.27 16.30
CA HIS A 20 -3.49 11.08 15.48
C HIS A 20 -2.17 10.63 14.82
N PRO A 21 -1.78 9.34 14.90
CA PRO A 21 -0.50 8.88 14.35
C PRO A 21 -0.45 9.01 12.82
N GLU A 22 -1.56 8.74 12.14
CA GLU A 22 -1.74 8.95 10.69
C GLU A 22 -1.85 10.46 10.37
N SER A 23 -0.77 11.22 10.56
CA SER A 23 -0.79 12.70 10.41
C SER A 23 -0.19 13.18 9.08
N PRO A 24 -0.52 14.40 8.61
CA PRO A 24 0.11 15.02 7.43
C PRO A 24 1.64 15.09 7.49
N ALA A 25 2.21 15.14 8.70
CA ALA A 25 3.65 15.13 8.91
C ALA A 25 4.33 13.87 8.35
N ARG A 26 3.62 12.75 8.26
CA ARG A 26 4.12 11.49 7.65
C ARG A 26 4.50 11.69 6.19
N LEU A 27 3.56 12.19 5.38
CA LEU A 27 3.82 12.41 3.96
C LEU A 27 4.85 13.53 3.75
N ALA A 28 4.80 14.60 4.55
CA ALA A 28 5.82 15.65 4.50
C ALA A 28 7.23 15.06 4.73
N ALA A 29 7.38 14.18 5.73
CA ALA A 29 8.64 13.53 6.03
C ALA A 29 9.14 12.65 4.86
N VAL A 30 8.26 11.84 4.26
CA VAL A 30 8.59 11.03 3.06
C VAL A 30 9.05 11.92 1.91
N LEU A 31 8.27 12.95 1.57
CA LEU A 31 8.59 13.85 0.45
C LEU A 31 9.91 14.61 0.69
N GLU A 32 10.20 15.01 1.92
CA GLU A 32 11.46 15.65 2.28
C GLU A 32 12.65 14.68 2.14
N ALA A 33 12.51 13.43 2.57
CA ALA A 33 13.54 12.40 2.39
C ALA A 33 13.82 12.12 0.90
N LEU A 34 12.77 12.12 0.08
CA LEU A 34 12.85 11.91 -1.36
C LEU A 34 13.27 13.17 -2.13
N ALA A 35 13.51 14.31 -1.49
CA ALA A 35 14.00 15.53 -2.12
C ALA A 35 15.54 15.59 -2.24
N ALA A 36 16.27 14.65 -1.61
CA ALA A 36 17.73 14.60 -1.66
C ALA A 36 18.27 14.33 -3.08
N ASP A 37 19.48 14.82 -3.40
CA ASP A 37 20.09 14.74 -4.74
C ASP A 37 20.14 13.33 -5.34
N ARG A 38 20.30 12.29 -4.50
CA ARG A 38 20.28 10.90 -4.96
C ARG A 38 18.96 10.47 -5.61
N PHE A 39 17.89 11.21 -5.38
CA PHE A 39 16.55 11.00 -5.94
C PHE A 39 16.20 12.05 -7.01
N ALA A 40 17.19 12.77 -7.56
CA ALA A 40 16.98 13.75 -8.61
C ALA A 40 16.42 13.15 -9.91
N LEU A 41 16.56 11.83 -10.11
CA LEU A 41 16.04 11.10 -11.28
C LEU A 41 14.60 10.59 -11.11
N LEU A 42 13.95 10.86 -9.98
CA LEU A 42 12.52 10.56 -9.83
C LEU A 42 11.69 11.47 -10.75
N ASP A 43 10.83 10.87 -11.56
CA ASP A 43 9.84 11.64 -12.32
C ASP A 43 8.65 11.97 -11.41
N ARG A 44 8.47 13.25 -11.07
CA ARG A 44 7.48 13.67 -10.07
C ARG A 44 6.18 14.03 -10.75
N ILE A 45 5.15 13.23 -10.50
CA ILE A 45 3.87 13.33 -11.18
C ILE A 45 2.77 13.67 -10.17
N GLU A 46 1.93 14.62 -10.56
CA GLU A 46 0.75 14.94 -9.78
C GLU A 46 -0.28 13.81 -9.88
N ALA A 47 -0.66 13.22 -8.75
CA ALA A 47 -1.64 12.15 -8.72
C ALA A 47 -3.01 12.63 -9.22
N PRO A 48 -3.64 11.98 -10.22
CA PRO A 48 -4.99 12.32 -10.64
C PRO A 48 -6.03 11.84 -9.62
N ARG A 49 -7.29 12.25 -9.79
CA ARG A 49 -8.41 11.69 -9.02
C ARG A 49 -8.79 10.33 -9.58
N ALA A 50 -9.06 9.35 -8.71
CA ALA A 50 -9.79 8.16 -9.09
C ALA A 50 -11.22 8.51 -9.54
N SER A 51 -11.72 7.82 -10.56
CA SER A 51 -13.12 7.88 -10.92
C SER A 51 -13.97 7.01 -9.98
N ARG A 52 -15.26 7.32 -9.84
CA ARG A 52 -16.20 6.43 -9.13
C ARG A 52 -16.25 5.04 -9.73
N GLU A 53 -16.06 4.92 -11.04
CA GLU A 53 -15.99 3.63 -11.72
C GLU A 53 -14.78 2.83 -11.27
N GLN A 54 -13.59 3.45 -11.19
CA GLN A 54 -12.38 2.81 -10.66
C GLN A 54 -12.61 2.31 -9.22
N LEU A 55 -13.17 3.15 -8.34
CA LEU A 55 -13.49 2.76 -6.96
C LEU A 55 -14.51 1.62 -6.89
N ALA A 56 -15.53 1.66 -7.75
CA ALA A 56 -16.63 0.68 -7.80
C ALA A 56 -16.19 -0.72 -8.27
N ARG A 57 -14.95 -0.87 -8.75
CA ARG A 57 -14.40 -2.20 -9.08
C ARG A 57 -14.16 -3.05 -7.85
N VAL A 58 -13.95 -2.44 -6.68
CA VAL A 58 -13.67 -3.17 -5.42
C VAL A 58 -14.56 -2.76 -4.26
N HIS A 59 -15.07 -1.52 -4.25
CA HIS A 59 -15.91 -1.02 -3.17
C HIS A 59 -17.39 -0.96 -3.58
N ARG A 60 -18.27 -1.25 -2.62
CA ARG A 60 -19.72 -1.04 -2.82
C ARG A 60 -20.03 0.45 -2.92
N GLN A 61 -21.07 0.75 -3.70
CA GLN A 61 -21.59 2.10 -3.90
C GLN A 61 -21.91 2.81 -2.59
N SER A 62 -22.33 2.09 -1.55
CA SER A 62 -22.60 2.65 -0.22
C SER A 62 -21.35 3.22 0.45
N LEU A 63 -20.20 2.53 0.37
CA LEU A 63 -18.94 3.02 0.92
C LEU A 63 -18.45 4.24 0.13
N ILE A 64 -18.53 4.16 -1.21
CA ILE A 64 -18.14 5.27 -2.09
C ILE A 64 -18.96 6.52 -1.79
N ALA A 65 -20.28 6.38 -1.66
CA ALA A 65 -21.17 7.49 -1.31
C ALA A 65 -20.89 7.99 0.11
N ASP A 66 -20.62 7.10 1.07
CA ASP A 66 -20.36 7.51 2.45
C ASP A 66 -19.10 8.39 2.58
N VAL A 67 -18.04 8.05 1.83
CA VAL A 67 -16.78 8.79 1.83
C VAL A 67 -16.83 10.04 0.94
N LEU A 68 -17.49 10.00 -0.22
CA LEU A 68 -17.46 11.12 -1.19
C LEU A 68 -18.62 12.11 -1.03
N ASP A 69 -19.78 11.63 -0.59
CA ASP A 69 -21.03 12.39 -0.53
C ASP A 69 -21.52 12.58 0.91
N GLY A 70 -20.81 12.03 1.90
CA GLY A 70 -21.12 12.17 3.33
C GLY A 70 -21.20 13.62 3.80
N ASP A 71 -21.85 13.83 4.96
CA ASP A 71 -22.32 15.14 5.46
C ASP A 71 -21.27 16.27 5.36
N GLN A 72 -21.39 17.08 4.29
CA GLN A 72 -20.51 18.20 4.00
C GLN A 72 -20.62 19.35 5.02
N GLY A 73 -21.59 19.28 5.94
CA GLY A 73 -21.73 20.23 7.04
C GLY A 73 -20.85 19.91 8.26
N ASN A 74 -20.31 18.70 8.37
CA ASN A 74 -19.45 18.30 9.48
C ASN A 74 -17.96 18.34 9.07
N PRO A 75 -17.16 19.31 9.55
CA PRO A 75 -15.76 19.42 9.17
C PRO A 75 -14.89 18.27 9.71
N PHE A 76 -15.40 17.48 10.66
CA PHE A 76 -14.70 16.34 11.24
C PHE A 76 -15.63 15.18 11.61
N ARG A 77 -15.50 14.05 10.92
CA ARG A 77 -16.36 12.87 11.09
C ARG A 77 -15.54 11.64 11.46
N ARG A 78 -15.86 11.00 12.59
CA ARG A 78 -15.31 9.68 12.92
C ARG A 78 -16.14 8.59 12.26
N LEU A 79 -15.47 7.69 11.53
CA LEU A 79 -16.09 6.53 10.89
C LEU A 79 -16.06 5.32 11.83
N ASP A 80 -14.97 5.16 12.58
CA ASP A 80 -14.80 4.19 13.64
C ASP A 80 -13.92 4.81 14.78
N PRO A 81 -13.47 4.05 15.80
CA PRO A 81 -12.65 4.60 16.88
C PRO A 81 -11.36 5.30 16.44
N ASP A 82 -10.75 4.87 15.33
CA ASP A 82 -9.41 5.26 14.91
C ASP A 82 -9.36 5.86 13.49
N THR A 83 -10.46 5.81 12.74
CA THR A 83 -10.58 6.31 11.37
C THR A 83 -11.49 7.53 11.37
N ALA A 84 -10.92 8.68 11.00
CA ALA A 84 -11.63 9.94 10.94
C ALA A 84 -11.43 10.63 9.59
N MET A 85 -12.37 11.51 9.25
CA MET A 85 -12.35 12.33 8.06
C MET A 85 -12.40 13.81 8.43
N SER A 86 -11.65 14.63 7.72
CA SER A 86 -11.80 16.09 7.68
C SER A 86 -12.32 16.55 6.31
N ALA A 87 -12.54 17.85 6.16
CA ALA A 87 -12.96 18.46 4.90
C ALA A 87 -12.06 18.11 3.69
N GLY A 88 -10.76 17.86 3.90
CA GLY A 88 -9.81 17.47 2.85
C GLY A 88 -9.79 15.97 2.53
N SER A 89 -10.42 15.12 3.34
CA SER A 89 -10.30 13.65 3.24
C SER A 89 -10.81 13.07 1.93
N ALA A 90 -11.97 13.53 1.44
CA ALA A 90 -12.56 12.97 0.23
C ALA A 90 -11.66 13.20 -0.99
N GLU A 91 -11.12 14.43 -1.14
CA GLU A 91 -10.16 14.73 -2.21
C GLU A 91 -8.88 13.93 -2.05
N ALA A 92 -8.33 13.86 -0.84
CA ALA A 92 -7.12 13.08 -0.56
C ALA A 92 -7.29 11.60 -0.93
N ALA A 93 -8.42 10.99 -0.56
CA ALA A 93 -8.72 9.59 -0.87
C ALA A 93 -8.85 9.34 -2.38
N LEU A 94 -9.48 10.28 -3.13
CA LEU A 94 -9.52 10.21 -4.59
C LEU A 94 -8.13 10.27 -5.21
N ARG A 95 -7.24 11.14 -4.68
CA ARG A 95 -5.86 11.27 -5.16
C ARG A 95 -5.00 10.06 -4.81
N ALA A 96 -5.19 9.48 -3.64
CA ALA A 96 -4.48 8.28 -3.21
C ALA A 96 -4.80 7.08 -4.11
N ALA A 97 -6.08 6.77 -4.32
CA ALA A 97 -6.47 5.68 -5.22
C ALA A 97 -6.15 6.00 -6.69
N GLY A 98 -6.28 7.27 -7.10
CA GLY A 98 -6.00 7.71 -8.47
C GLY A 98 -4.51 7.63 -8.82
N ALA A 99 -3.62 7.87 -7.86
CA ALA A 99 -2.18 7.67 -8.03
C ALA A 99 -1.85 6.24 -8.45
N VAL A 100 -2.40 5.24 -7.73
CA VAL A 100 -2.13 3.83 -8.01
C VAL A 100 -2.69 3.43 -9.38
N CYS A 101 -3.91 3.87 -9.72
CA CYS A 101 -4.47 3.62 -11.05
C CYS A 101 -3.59 4.20 -12.17
N ALA A 102 -3.18 5.46 -12.05
CA ALA A 102 -2.36 6.11 -13.06
C ALA A 102 -0.96 5.50 -13.15
N ALA A 103 -0.38 5.09 -12.02
CA ALA A 103 0.88 4.38 -11.98
C ALA A 103 0.78 3.00 -12.67
N VAL A 104 -0.36 2.29 -12.49
CA VAL A 104 -0.65 1.03 -13.19
C VAL A 104 -0.71 1.25 -14.70
N ASP A 105 -1.48 2.25 -15.16
CA ASP A 105 -1.54 2.61 -16.59
C ASP A 105 -0.14 2.87 -17.15
N MET A 106 0.63 3.72 -16.44
CA MET A 106 1.97 4.13 -16.83
C MET A 106 2.95 2.95 -16.97
N VAL A 107 2.92 1.98 -16.05
CA VAL A 107 3.84 0.83 -16.12
C VAL A 107 3.42 -0.21 -17.16
N ILE A 108 2.12 -0.37 -17.39
CA ILE A 108 1.61 -1.27 -18.42
C ILE A 108 1.87 -0.70 -19.82
N ASP A 109 1.70 0.61 -20.00
CA ASP A 109 1.99 1.32 -21.25
C ASP A 109 3.51 1.42 -21.55
N GLY A 110 4.36 0.98 -20.63
CA GLY A 110 5.82 0.95 -20.79
C GLY A 110 6.50 2.32 -20.72
N GLN A 111 5.81 3.35 -20.20
CA GLN A 111 6.38 4.69 -20.02
C GLN A 111 7.43 4.70 -18.89
N HIS A 112 7.14 3.98 -17.81
CA HIS A 112 8.09 3.65 -16.74
C HIS A 112 7.98 2.17 -16.42
N GLN A 113 9.01 1.56 -15.83
CA GLN A 113 8.87 0.21 -15.31
C GLN A 113 8.34 0.20 -13.88
N ARG A 114 8.59 1.27 -13.12
CA ARG A 114 8.37 1.28 -11.68
C ARG A 114 7.81 2.62 -11.21
N ALA A 115 6.92 2.56 -10.23
CA ALA A 115 6.33 3.73 -9.61
C ALA A 115 6.20 3.58 -8.09
N PHE A 116 6.34 4.70 -7.38
CA PHE A 116 6.00 4.83 -5.96
C PHE A 116 4.94 5.91 -5.77
N CYS A 117 3.84 5.56 -5.13
CA CYS A 117 2.75 6.46 -4.78
C CYS A 117 2.94 6.93 -3.33
N ALA A 118 3.56 8.09 -3.16
CA ALA A 118 3.67 8.76 -1.87
C ALA A 118 2.35 9.51 -1.58
N VAL A 119 1.37 8.77 -1.06
CA VAL A 119 -0.02 9.24 -0.88
C VAL A 119 -0.52 9.00 0.54
N ARG A 120 -1.59 9.71 0.89
CA ARG A 120 -2.38 9.57 2.11
C ARG A 120 -3.83 9.98 1.81
N PRO A 121 -4.86 9.37 2.42
CA PRO A 121 -4.80 8.29 3.43
C PRO A 121 -4.32 6.94 2.86
N PRO A 122 -3.90 5.99 3.73
CA PRO A 122 -3.56 4.61 3.34
C PRO A 122 -4.81 3.83 2.88
N GLY A 123 -4.65 2.56 2.48
CA GLY A 123 -5.74 1.78 1.89
C GLY A 123 -5.91 0.33 2.31
N HIS A 124 -4.87 -0.40 2.71
CA HIS A 124 -4.95 -1.87 2.80
C HIS A 124 -5.99 -2.45 3.80
N HIS A 125 -6.48 -1.67 4.76
CA HIS A 125 -7.54 -2.07 5.70
C HIS A 125 -8.97 -1.86 5.16
N ALA A 126 -9.17 -0.99 4.17
CA ALA A 126 -10.50 -0.71 3.63
C ALA A 126 -11.03 -1.94 2.88
N THR A 127 -12.13 -2.50 3.38
CA THR A 127 -12.77 -3.70 2.81
C THR A 127 -13.65 -3.32 1.62
N THR A 128 -14.34 -4.30 1.04
CA THR A 128 -15.38 -4.03 0.02
C THR A 128 -16.47 -3.07 0.50
N GLN A 129 -16.69 -2.93 1.82
CA GLN A 129 -17.82 -2.18 2.37
C GLN A 129 -17.49 -1.21 3.51
N THR A 130 -16.30 -1.27 4.08
CA THR A 130 -15.96 -0.58 5.34
C THR A 130 -14.64 0.16 5.20
N ALA A 131 -14.67 1.46 5.51
CA ALA A 131 -13.47 2.23 5.85
C ALA A 131 -13.10 1.97 7.31
N MET A 132 -11.85 1.63 7.58
CA MET A 132 -11.34 1.26 8.91
C MET A 132 -9.80 1.31 8.92
N GLY A 133 -9.18 1.35 10.10
CA GLY A 133 -7.72 1.31 10.23
C GLY A 133 -7.05 2.43 9.45
N PHE A 134 -7.59 3.65 9.56
CA PHE A 134 -7.19 4.86 8.82
C PHE A 134 -7.48 4.85 7.31
N CYS A 135 -7.93 3.73 6.76
CA CYS A 135 -8.10 3.55 5.33
C CYS A 135 -9.52 3.92 4.89
N LEU A 136 -9.64 4.84 3.92
CA LEU A 136 -10.95 5.25 3.37
C LEU A 136 -11.33 4.43 2.13
N PHE A 137 -10.36 4.20 1.24
CA PHE A 137 -10.47 3.30 0.08
C PHE A 137 -9.20 2.47 -0.02
N ASN A 138 -9.29 1.28 -0.58
CA ASN A 138 -8.15 0.40 -0.77
C ASN A 138 -7.42 0.77 -2.06
N ASN A 139 -6.45 1.66 -1.94
CA ASN A 139 -5.68 2.21 -3.07
C ASN A 139 -5.08 1.11 -3.95
N VAL A 140 -4.41 0.13 -3.34
CA VAL A 140 -3.73 -0.96 -4.05
C VAL A 140 -4.73 -1.92 -4.69
N ALA A 141 -5.82 -2.27 -4.01
CA ALA A 141 -6.87 -3.11 -4.59
C ALA A 141 -7.59 -2.44 -5.76
N VAL A 142 -7.88 -1.13 -5.67
CA VAL A 142 -8.42 -0.35 -6.79
C VAL A 142 -7.47 -0.40 -7.99
N GLY A 143 -6.17 -0.26 -7.76
CA GLY A 143 -5.14 -0.40 -8.80
C GLY A 143 -5.10 -1.80 -9.42
N ALA A 144 -5.15 -2.86 -8.61
CA ALA A 144 -5.17 -4.24 -9.09
C ALA A 144 -6.39 -4.53 -9.95
N ALA A 145 -7.58 -4.15 -9.47
CA ALA A 145 -8.82 -4.32 -10.23
C ALA A 145 -8.84 -3.46 -11.49
N HIS A 146 -8.18 -2.30 -11.49
CA HIS A 146 -8.00 -1.49 -12.69
C HIS A 146 -7.11 -2.17 -13.73
N ALA A 147 -5.96 -2.74 -13.33
CA ALA A 147 -5.10 -3.53 -14.19
C ALA A 147 -5.87 -4.68 -14.87
N ILE A 148 -6.71 -5.40 -14.12
CA ILE A 148 -7.51 -6.49 -14.67
C ILE A 148 -8.58 -5.95 -15.64
N ALA A 149 -9.37 -4.96 -15.20
CA ALA A 149 -10.53 -4.51 -15.97
C ALA A 149 -10.18 -3.67 -17.22
N ALA A 150 -9.16 -2.81 -17.13
CA ALA A 150 -8.79 -1.89 -18.22
C ALA A 150 -7.70 -2.46 -19.13
N HIS A 151 -6.78 -3.26 -18.58
CA HIS A 151 -5.62 -3.78 -19.32
C HIS A 151 -5.66 -5.30 -19.55
N GLY A 152 -6.67 -6.00 -19.01
CA GLY A 152 -6.88 -7.42 -19.27
C GLY A 152 -5.83 -8.35 -18.63
N LEU A 153 -5.11 -7.86 -17.60
CA LEU A 153 -4.19 -8.70 -16.84
C LEU A 153 -4.94 -9.85 -16.16
N ARG A 154 -4.30 -11.01 -16.09
CA ARG A 154 -4.86 -12.24 -15.49
C ARG A 154 -4.13 -12.65 -14.22
N ARG A 155 -2.93 -12.11 -13.98
CA ARG A 155 -2.11 -12.44 -12.80
C ARG A 155 -1.51 -11.17 -12.22
N VAL A 156 -2.12 -10.62 -11.18
CA VAL A 156 -1.61 -9.48 -10.43
C VAL A 156 -1.20 -9.96 -9.04
N ALA A 157 0.04 -9.72 -8.62
CA ALA A 157 0.46 -10.01 -7.25
C ALA A 157 0.40 -8.74 -6.41
N ILE A 158 -0.22 -8.80 -5.24
CA ILE A 158 -0.18 -7.76 -4.21
C ILE A 158 0.66 -8.30 -3.05
N VAL A 159 1.73 -7.59 -2.74
CA VAL A 159 2.63 -7.91 -1.63
C VAL A 159 2.52 -6.84 -0.56
N ASP A 160 2.23 -7.25 0.66
CA ASP A 160 1.95 -6.37 1.79
C ASP A 160 2.90 -6.68 2.95
N PHE A 161 3.80 -5.73 3.22
CA PHE A 161 4.75 -5.80 4.34
C PHE A 161 4.47 -4.73 5.40
N ASP A 162 3.31 -4.09 5.36
CA ASP A 162 2.81 -3.33 6.51
C ASP A 162 2.72 -4.27 7.73
N VAL A 163 2.97 -3.73 8.92
CA VAL A 163 2.97 -4.56 10.13
C VAL A 163 1.57 -5.05 10.50
N HIS A 164 0.53 -4.38 10.03
CA HIS A 164 -0.85 -4.78 10.23
C HIS A 164 -1.30 -5.65 9.05
N HIS A 165 -2.14 -6.63 9.33
CA HIS A 165 -2.72 -7.44 8.26
C HIS A 165 -3.64 -6.57 7.38
N GLY A 166 -3.36 -6.53 6.07
CA GLY A 166 -4.19 -5.89 5.04
C GLY A 166 -5.50 -6.62 4.78
N ASN A 167 -6.34 -6.70 5.81
CA ASN A 167 -7.62 -7.40 5.80
C ASN A 167 -8.58 -6.91 4.72
N GLY A 168 -8.46 -5.65 4.29
CA GLY A 168 -9.26 -5.09 3.21
C GLY A 168 -8.91 -5.71 1.87
N THR A 169 -7.61 -5.81 1.57
CA THR A 169 -7.12 -6.47 0.35
C THR A 169 -7.50 -7.95 0.33
N GLN A 170 -7.35 -8.63 1.47
CA GLN A 170 -7.78 -10.03 1.62
C GLN A 170 -9.29 -10.20 1.40
N ASP A 171 -10.13 -9.34 1.99
CA ASP A 171 -11.59 -9.37 1.80
C ASP A 171 -11.98 -9.22 0.33
N ILE A 172 -11.39 -8.23 -0.34
CA ILE A 172 -11.70 -7.89 -1.75
C ILE A 172 -11.38 -9.05 -2.69
N PHE A 173 -10.23 -9.69 -2.52
CA PHE A 173 -9.74 -10.73 -3.44
C PHE A 173 -9.88 -12.15 -2.92
N TRP A 174 -10.65 -12.36 -1.84
CA TRP A 174 -10.81 -13.66 -1.18
C TRP A 174 -11.13 -14.81 -2.14
N THR A 175 -11.91 -14.54 -3.18
CA THR A 175 -12.34 -15.52 -4.19
C THR A 175 -11.79 -15.27 -5.60
N ASP A 176 -10.88 -14.31 -5.80
CA ASP A 176 -10.38 -13.95 -7.12
C ASP A 176 -9.02 -14.60 -7.41
N PRO A 177 -8.96 -15.68 -8.21
CA PRO A 177 -7.71 -16.35 -8.50
C PRO A 177 -6.77 -15.56 -9.43
N ASN A 178 -7.23 -14.44 -10.02
CA ASN A 178 -6.37 -13.56 -10.83
C ASN A 178 -5.48 -12.67 -9.95
N VAL A 179 -5.73 -12.63 -8.64
CA VAL A 179 -4.95 -11.84 -7.69
C VAL A 179 -4.36 -12.74 -6.62
N LEU A 180 -3.03 -12.72 -6.49
CA LEU A 180 -2.33 -13.31 -5.36
C LEU A 180 -2.08 -12.23 -4.31
N TYR A 181 -2.50 -12.47 -3.06
CA TYR A 181 -2.16 -11.63 -1.92
C TYR A 181 -1.13 -12.34 -1.03
N ALA A 182 0.02 -11.72 -0.83
CA ALA A 182 1.11 -12.23 -0.01
C ALA A 182 1.45 -11.21 1.08
N SER A 183 1.28 -11.58 2.35
CA SER A 183 1.49 -10.69 3.48
C SER A 183 2.32 -11.31 4.59
N THR A 184 3.22 -10.51 5.14
CA THR A 184 3.70 -10.67 6.52
C THR A 184 3.05 -9.59 7.38
N HIS A 185 2.71 -9.91 8.63
CA HIS A 185 2.19 -8.94 9.58
C HIS A 185 2.42 -9.45 11.01
N GLN A 186 2.42 -8.56 11.99
CA GLN A 186 2.50 -8.97 13.39
C GLN A 186 1.19 -9.63 13.82
N TRP A 187 1.29 -10.75 14.54
CA TRP A 187 0.14 -11.40 15.15
C TRP A 187 0.47 -11.98 16.54
N PRO A 188 -0.37 -11.75 17.55
CA PRO A 188 -1.60 -10.96 17.53
C PRO A 188 -1.34 -9.43 17.49
N LEU A 189 -2.06 -8.71 16.63
CA LEU A 189 -2.15 -7.24 16.53
C LEU A 189 -3.50 -6.88 15.88
N TYR A 190 -3.91 -5.60 15.92
CA TYR A 190 -4.99 -5.12 15.05
C TYR A 190 -4.71 -5.54 13.59
N PRO A 191 -5.71 -5.97 12.80
CA PRO A 191 -7.15 -6.05 13.09
C PRO A 191 -7.61 -7.40 13.68
N HIS A 192 -6.69 -8.19 14.24
CA HIS A 192 -6.94 -9.53 14.81
C HIS A 192 -7.40 -10.60 13.79
N THR A 193 -6.99 -10.45 12.52
CA THR A 193 -7.21 -11.40 11.42
C THR A 193 -5.88 -11.74 10.74
N GLY A 194 -5.89 -12.49 9.63
CA GLY A 194 -4.68 -12.83 8.88
C GLY A 194 -4.03 -14.13 9.32
N ALA A 195 -4.79 -15.07 9.89
CA ALA A 195 -4.21 -16.35 10.26
C ALA A 195 -3.70 -17.11 9.02
N SER A 196 -2.60 -17.88 9.16
CA SER A 196 -2.01 -18.64 8.04
C SER A 196 -2.93 -19.68 7.39
N ARG A 197 -4.03 -20.05 8.05
CA ARG A 197 -5.09 -20.94 7.52
C ARG A 197 -6.12 -20.23 6.65
N GLU A 198 -6.10 -18.91 6.58
CA GLU A 198 -6.98 -18.10 5.74
C GLU A 198 -6.41 -18.06 4.32
N THR A 199 -6.81 -19.01 3.47
CA THR A 199 -6.16 -19.23 2.16
C THR A 199 -6.98 -18.73 0.96
N GLY A 200 -8.17 -18.16 1.18
CA GLY A 200 -9.08 -17.76 0.10
C GLY A 200 -9.34 -18.89 -0.90
N ALA A 201 -9.31 -18.57 -2.20
CA ALA A 201 -9.37 -19.52 -3.31
C ALA A 201 -8.02 -20.24 -3.57
N GLY A 202 -7.10 -20.26 -2.59
CA GLY A 202 -5.71 -20.69 -2.74
C GLY A 202 -4.76 -19.56 -3.15
N ASN A 203 -5.23 -18.32 -3.11
CA ASN A 203 -4.54 -17.12 -3.57
C ASN A 203 -4.08 -16.18 -2.44
N ILE A 204 -4.42 -16.51 -1.19
CA ILE A 204 -4.08 -15.72 0.00
C ILE A 204 -2.97 -16.43 0.78
N PHE A 205 -1.85 -15.73 0.99
CA PHE A 205 -0.67 -16.21 1.69
C PHE A 205 -0.35 -15.28 2.86
N ASN A 206 -0.82 -15.66 4.04
CA ASN A 206 -0.50 -14.96 5.29
C ASN A 206 0.63 -15.67 6.03
N VAL A 207 1.67 -14.91 6.39
CA VAL A 207 2.75 -15.38 7.27
C VAL A 207 2.82 -14.48 8.51
N PRO A 208 2.09 -14.84 9.58
CA PRO A 208 2.07 -14.05 10.80
C PRO A 208 3.42 -14.11 11.52
N LEU A 209 3.90 -12.96 12.01
CA LEU A 209 5.13 -12.79 12.76
C LEU A 209 4.81 -12.50 14.23
N ALA A 210 5.53 -13.15 15.14
CA ALA A 210 5.36 -12.89 16.56
C ALA A 210 5.85 -11.47 16.92
N PRO A 211 5.29 -10.81 17.96
CA PRO A 211 5.86 -9.60 18.53
C PRO A 211 7.34 -9.79 18.85
N GLY A 212 8.18 -8.82 18.46
CA GLY A 212 9.63 -8.93 18.59
C GLY A 212 10.30 -9.82 17.55
N ALA A 213 9.62 -10.26 16.48
CA ALA A 213 10.33 -10.82 15.33
C ALA A 213 11.23 -9.75 14.69
N ASP A 214 12.42 -10.18 14.26
CA ASP A 214 13.46 -9.33 13.68
C ASP A 214 13.72 -9.68 12.21
N SER A 215 14.76 -9.08 11.64
CA SER A 215 15.18 -9.25 10.26
C SER A 215 15.28 -10.72 9.83
N ALA A 216 15.76 -11.61 10.70
CA ALA A 216 15.93 -13.02 10.35
C ALA A 216 14.57 -13.72 10.17
N ALA A 217 13.63 -13.50 11.09
CA ALA A 217 12.29 -14.06 11.02
C ALA A 217 11.50 -13.48 9.82
N PHE A 218 11.64 -12.18 9.56
CA PHE A 218 11.01 -11.52 8.42
C PHE A 218 11.54 -12.05 7.08
N ARG A 219 12.87 -12.18 6.94
CA ARG A 219 13.49 -12.73 5.72
C ARG A 219 13.09 -14.18 5.50
N ALA A 220 13.07 -15.01 6.54
CA ALA A 220 12.61 -16.39 6.46
C ALA A 220 11.15 -16.49 5.99
N ALA A 221 10.25 -15.65 6.52
CA ALA A 221 8.85 -15.60 6.06
C ALA A 221 8.74 -15.36 4.55
N PHE A 222 9.54 -14.44 4.02
CA PHE A 222 9.61 -14.16 2.59
C PHE A 222 10.27 -15.29 1.80
N GLU A 223 11.45 -15.75 2.20
CA GLU A 223 12.24 -16.74 1.47
C GLU A 223 11.58 -18.12 1.45
N ASP A 224 11.00 -18.55 2.57
CA ASP A 224 10.45 -19.90 2.71
C ASP A 224 9.02 -20.01 2.14
N THR A 225 8.25 -18.92 2.14
CA THR A 225 6.82 -18.96 1.81
C THR A 225 6.42 -17.97 0.72
N LEU A 226 6.60 -16.66 0.94
CA LEU A 226 5.98 -15.66 0.07
C LEU A 226 6.66 -15.54 -1.30
N LEU A 227 7.99 -15.44 -1.36
CA LEU A 227 8.72 -15.35 -2.62
C LEU A 227 8.52 -16.59 -3.50
N PRO A 228 8.56 -17.84 -2.98
CA PRO A 228 8.20 -19.03 -3.77
C PRO A 228 6.76 -19.03 -4.29
N ALA A 229 5.79 -18.52 -3.51
CA ALA A 229 4.40 -18.42 -3.94
C ALA A 229 4.23 -17.41 -5.09
N ILE A 230 4.85 -16.23 -4.97
CA ILE A 230 4.83 -15.19 -6.00
C ILE A 230 5.54 -15.68 -7.27
N ASP A 231 6.70 -16.34 -7.14
CA ASP A 231 7.45 -16.86 -8.29
C ASP A 231 6.63 -17.90 -9.08
N ARG A 232 5.94 -18.79 -8.37
CA ARG A 232 5.05 -19.79 -8.99
C ARG A 232 3.83 -19.17 -9.66
N PHE A 233 3.29 -18.11 -9.07
CA PHE A 233 2.16 -17.38 -9.63
C PHE A 233 2.52 -16.63 -10.92
N ALA A 234 3.80 -16.29 -11.11
CA ALA A 234 4.32 -15.64 -12.31
C ALA A 234 3.49 -14.40 -12.70
N PRO A 235 3.46 -13.36 -11.84
CA PRO A 235 2.60 -12.19 -12.03
C PRO A 235 3.00 -11.39 -13.28
N GLU A 236 2.01 -10.77 -13.91
CA GLU A 236 2.17 -9.83 -15.02
C GLU A 236 2.38 -8.39 -14.53
N LEU A 237 2.04 -8.14 -13.27
CA LEU A 237 2.23 -6.89 -12.53
C LEU A 237 2.40 -7.20 -11.04
N LEU A 238 3.35 -6.53 -10.40
CA LEU A 238 3.55 -6.60 -8.95
C LEU A 238 3.15 -5.27 -8.30
N LEU A 239 2.25 -5.34 -7.34
CA LEU A 239 1.79 -4.22 -6.53
C LEU A 239 2.30 -4.38 -5.10
N ILE A 240 2.70 -3.28 -4.46
CA ILE A 240 3.23 -3.28 -3.09
C ILE A 240 2.39 -2.36 -2.20
N SER A 241 1.81 -2.93 -1.15
CA SER A 241 1.33 -2.19 0.02
C SER A 241 2.52 -1.93 0.95
N ALA A 242 3.14 -0.75 0.79
CA ALA A 242 4.40 -0.40 1.43
C ALA A 242 4.17 0.35 2.74
N GLY A 243 3.90 -0.41 3.81
CA GLY A 243 3.89 0.08 5.19
C GLY A 243 5.28 -0.02 5.82
N PHE A 244 5.67 0.99 6.60
CA PHE A 244 6.99 1.05 7.24
C PHE A 244 6.93 0.99 8.78
N ASP A 245 5.79 0.57 9.32
CA ASP A 245 5.49 0.42 10.75
C ASP A 245 5.98 -0.88 11.38
N ALA A 246 6.55 -1.80 10.59
CA ALA A 246 7.31 -2.94 11.11
C ALA A 246 8.71 -2.53 11.63
N HIS A 247 9.10 -1.26 11.44
CA HIS A 247 10.38 -0.74 11.89
C HIS A 247 10.44 -0.69 13.43
N ARG A 248 11.59 -1.03 14.02
CA ARG A 248 11.84 -1.05 15.48
C ARG A 248 11.60 0.25 16.26
N LEU A 249 11.37 1.36 15.56
CA LEU A 249 11.12 2.68 16.15
C LEU A 249 9.65 3.08 16.06
N ASP A 250 8.82 2.27 15.41
CA ASP A 250 7.41 2.57 15.22
C ASP A 250 6.63 2.39 16.53
N PRO A 251 5.73 3.33 16.88
CA PRO A 251 4.97 3.24 18.13
C PRO A 251 3.78 2.27 18.07
N LEU A 252 3.34 1.81 16.89
CA LEU A 252 2.09 1.04 16.76
C LEU A 252 2.28 -0.48 16.71
N ALA A 253 3.51 -0.97 16.64
CA ALA A 253 3.81 -2.40 16.63
C ALA A 253 5.12 -2.73 17.34
N ASN A 254 5.46 -4.02 17.40
CA ASN A 254 6.58 -4.56 18.17
C ASN A 254 7.55 -5.36 17.29
N LEU A 255 7.44 -5.32 15.96
CA LEU A 255 8.46 -5.89 15.09
C LEU A 255 9.74 -5.06 15.17
N ARG A 256 10.89 -5.69 14.89
CA ARG A 256 12.22 -5.08 15.05
C ARG A 256 12.96 -4.94 13.72
N LEU A 257 12.26 -4.59 12.64
CA LEU A 257 12.89 -4.37 11.35
C LEU A 257 13.63 -3.03 11.30
N ASP A 258 14.43 -2.85 10.26
CA ASP A 258 15.00 -1.56 9.91
C ASP A 258 15.01 -1.29 8.40
N GLU A 259 15.55 -0.14 8.01
CA GLU A 259 15.55 0.31 6.61
C GLU A 259 16.24 -0.68 5.65
N THR A 260 17.16 -1.53 6.15
CA THR A 260 17.86 -2.52 5.32
C THR A 260 16.97 -3.73 4.99
N ASP A 261 15.98 -4.03 5.83
CA ASP A 261 14.99 -5.07 5.56
C ASP A 261 13.99 -4.62 4.49
N PHE A 262 13.55 -3.36 4.56
CA PHE A 262 12.67 -2.77 3.53
C PHE A 262 13.39 -2.64 2.19
N ARG A 263 14.68 -2.28 2.18
CA ARG A 263 15.51 -2.32 0.97
C ARG A 263 15.56 -3.75 0.41
N TRP A 264 15.94 -4.71 1.25
CA TRP A 264 16.09 -6.11 0.84
C TRP A 264 14.81 -6.67 0.23
N VAL A 265 13.66 -6.53 0.90
CA VAL A 265 12.40 -7.09 0.39
C VAL A 265 12.05 -6.46 -0.95
N THR A 266 12.29 -5.16 -1.12
CA THR A 266 12.07 -4.45 -2.38
C THR A 266 12.93 -5.00 -3.50
N GLU A 267 14.23 -5.21 -3.27
CA GLU A 267 15.15 -5.82 -4.25
C GLU A 267 14.68 -7.23 -4.65
N ARG A 268 14.20 -8.04 -3.70
CA ARG A 268 13.66 -9.38 -3.99
C ARG A 268 12.40 -9.33 -4.86
N LEU A 269 11.51 -8.39 -4.57
CA LEU A 269 10.26 -8.20 -5.33
C LEU A 269 10.52 -7.62 -6.72
N VAL A 270 11.43 -6.66 -6.83
CA VAL A 270 11.90 -6.13 -8.12
C VAL A 270 12.49 -7.26 -8.97
N GLY A 271 13.36 -8.10 -8.40
CA GLY A 271 13.92 -9.23 -9.12
C GLY A 271 12.86 -10.26 -9.57
N LEU A 272 11.75 -10.41 -8.85
CA LEU A 272 10.60 -11.22 -9.29
C LEU A 272 9.84 -10.55 -10.43
N ALA A 273 9.61 -9.24 -10.34
CA ALA A 273 8.96 -8.47 -11.39
C ALA A 273 9.79 -8.45 -12.68
N GLU A 274 11.12 -8.36 -12.60
CA GLU A 274 12.00 -8.48 -13.77
C GLU A 274 11.89 -9.84 -14.45
N ARG A 275 11.70 -10.92 -13.68
CA ARG A 275 11.54 -12.27 -14.24
C ARG A 275 10.18 -12.52 -14.88
N HIS A 276 9.10 -12.02 -14.28
CA HIS A 276 7.73 -12.42 -14.64
C HIS A 276 6.87 -11.29 -15.22
N ALA A 277 7.15 -10.05 -14.83
CA ALA A 277 6.32 -8.87 -15.08
C ALA A 277 7.04 -7.79 -15.90
N GLU A 278 8.12 -8.11 -16.64
CA GLU A 278 8.93 -7.15 -17.41
C GLU A 278 9.42 -5.94 -16.57
N GLY A 279 9.66 -6.18 -15.27
CA GLY A 279 10.09 -5.15 -14.33
C GLY A 279 8.96 -4.26 -13.79
N ARG A 280 7.69 -4.52 -14.14
CA ARG A 280 6.52 -3.73 -13.74
C ARG A 280 6.23 -3.83 -12.23
N VAL A 281 6.48 -2.73 -11.51
CA VAL A 281 6.19 -2.59 -10.07
C VAL A 281 5.47 -1.28 -9.79
N VAL A 282 4.35 -1.34 -9.06
CA VAL A 282 3.74 -0.14 -8.47
C VAL A 282 3.66 -0.32 -6.96
N SER A 283 4.28 0.58 -6.22
CA SER A 283 4.25 0.60 -4.77
C SER A 283 3.43 1.78 -4.27
N SER A 284 2.66 1.60 -3.19
CA SER A 284 1.89 2.66 -2.54
C SER A 284 2.21 2.71 -1.06
N LEU A 285 2.39 3.93 -0.53
CA LEU A 285 2.58 4.14 0.89
C LEU A 285 1.33 3.71 1.69
N GLU A 286 1.54 2.90 2.73
CA GLU A 286 0.52 2.48 3.70
C GLU A 286 0.83 3.09 5.10
N GLY A 287 1.12 2.26 6.11
CA GLY A 287 1.48 2.64 7.48
C GLY A 287 2.93 3.09 7.68
N GLY A 288 3.30 3.30 8.94
CA GLY A 288 4.60 3.84 9.37
C GLY A 288 4.45 5.21 10.03
N TYR A 289 4.61 5.27 11.34
CA TYR A 289 4.16 6.37 12.21
C TYR A 289 5.30 7.00 13.02
N SER A 290 6.47 6.35 13.08
CA SER A 290 7.71 7.03 13.47
C SER A 290 8.27 7.83 12.30
N LEU A 291 8.21 9.17 12.37
CA LEU A 291 8.69 10.04 11.28
C LEU A 291 10.17 9.78 10.93
N THR A 292 11.00 9.43 11.91
CA THR A 292 12.41 9.09 11.65
C THR A 292 12.54 7.78 10.87
N ALA A 293 11.86 6.72 11.34
CA ALA A 293 11.87 5.43 10.63
C ALA A 293 11.28 5.56 9.23
N LEU A 294 10.14 6.24 9.11
CA LEU A 294 9.43 6.42 7.85
C LEU A 294 10.32 7.07 6.78
N ARG A 295 11.11 8.09 7.16
CA ARG A 295 12.07 8.73 6.24
C ARG A 295 13.14 7.76 5.76
N LEU A 296 13.74 7.01 6.69
CA LEU A 296 14.83 6.08 6.38
C LEU A 296 14.32 4.93 5.50
N SER A 297 13.22 4.31 5.92
CA SER A 297 12.62 3.16 5.24
C SER A 297 12.05 3.50 3.86
N ALA A 298 11.30 4.60 3.73
CA ALA A 298 10.77 5.01 2.42
C ALA A 298 11.90 5.36 1.44
N ALA A 299 12.96 6.01 1.92
CA ALA A 299 14.09 6.33 1.08
C ALA A 299 14.91 5.07 0.70
N ALA A 300 15.01 4.08 1.58
CA ALA A 300 15.65 2.79 1.28
C ALA A 300 14.83 1.96 0.28
N HIS A 301 13.50 1.95 0.42
CA HIS A 301 12.57 1.33 -0.52
C HIS A 301 12.66 1.97 -1.91
N VAL A 302 12.60 3.30 -2.00
CA VAL A 302 12.68 4.00 -3.29
C VAL A 302 14.06 3.89 -3.94
N ALA A 303 15.15 3.81 -3.15
CA ALA A 303 16.47 3.53 -3.67
C ALA A 303 16.51 2.13 -4.35
N ALA A 304 15.95 1.10 -3.73
CA ALA A 304 15.84 -0.23 -4.34
C ALA A 304 14.95 -0.27 -5.59
N LEU A 305 13.94 0.62 -5.70
CA LEU A 305 13.17 0.75 -6.93
C LEU A 305 13.97 1.40 -8.07
N LEU A 306 14.95 2.24 -7.75
CA LEU A 306 15.80 2.92 -8.75
C LEU A 306 16.94 2.04 -9.27
N ASP A 307 17.43 1.14 -8.42
CA ASP A 307 18.49 0.17 -8.72
C ASP A 307 18.03 -0.87 -9.77
#